data_AF-A0A838S752-F1
#
_entry.id   AF-A0A838S752-F1
#
_cell.length_a   1.000
_cell.length_b   1.000
_cell.length_c   1.000
_cell.angle_alpha   90.00
_cell.angle_beta   90.00
_cell.angle_gamma   90.00
#
_symmetry.space_group_name_H-M   'P 1'
#
loop_
_entity.id
_entity.type
_entity.pdbx_description
1 polymer ?
#
loop_
_entity_poly.entity_id
_entity_poly.type
_entity_poly.pdbx_seq_one_letter_code
_entity_poly.pdbx_strand_id
1 'polypeptide(L)'
;MEQLGYAPKPVVVVAGWVGAVAALGWVLLIDDLPGRVMALAAVGLLGTLALLGTAVRPRLAMDADGLRVGRLRGTRYWPWSAVHRVEVVTSGRFGRRMGMLEIDAVDPDGTERLVVLTALDLGADPVEVAAELDRVRDRRSR
;
A
#
# COMPACT_ATOMS: atom_id res chain seq x y z
N MET A 1 -19.27 -5.98 -13.31
CA MET A 1 -18.13 -6.78 -12.84
C MET A 1 -17.72 -6.22 -11.50
N GLU A 2 -17.76 -7.04 -10.46
CA GLU A 2 -17.43 -6.61 -9.10
C GLU A 2 -15.90 -6.51 -8.99
N GLN A 3 -15.40 -5.29 -8.75
CA GLN A 3 -13.98 -5.04 -8.56
C GLN A 3 -13.69 -4.98 -7.06
N LEU A 4 -12.76 -5.80 -6.59
CA LEU A 4 -12.32 -5.80 -5.19
C LEU A 4 -11.06 -4.95 -5.07
N GLY A 5 -11.11 -3.91 -4.23
CA GLY A 5 -10.04 -2.94 -4.05
C GLY A 5 -9.51 -2.88 -2.62
N TYR A 6 -8.19 -2.89 -2.48
CA TYR A 6 -7.44 -2.77 -1.25
C TYR A 6 -6.60 -1.50 -1.25
N ALA A 7 -6.60 -0.79 -0.13
CA ALA A 7 -5.94 0.49 0.02
C ALA A 7 -5.61 0.74 1.50
N PRO A 8 -4.67 1.65 1.81
CA PRO A 8 -4.36 1.98 3.19
C PRO A 8 -5.61 2.37 3.97
N LYS A 9 -5.72 1.95 5.24
CA LYS A 9 -6.90 2.25 6.07
C LYS A 9 -7.12 3.77 6.14
N PRO A 10 -8.32 4.29 5.78
CA PRO A 10 -8.60 5.73 5.78
C PRO A 10 -8.26 6.41 7.12
N VAL A 11 -8.55 5.73 8.23
CA VAL A 11 -8.26 6.25 9.58
C VAL A 11 -6.77 6.53 9.81
N VAL A 12 -5.87 5.71 9.25
CA VAL A 12 -4.42 5.90 9.41
C VAL A 12 -3.95 7.11 8.61
N VAL A 13 -4.48 7.29 7.40
CA VAL A 13 -4.16 8.45 6.54
C VAL A 13 -4.67 9.73 7.16
N VAL A 14 -5.90 9.74 7.69
CA VAL A 14 -6.47 10.89 8.41
C VAL A 14 -5.66 11.21 9.65
N ALA A 15 -5.29 10.21 10.46
CA ALA A 15 -4.44 10.41 11.63
C ALA A 15 -3.08 11.01 11.26
N GLY A 16 -2.48 10.58 10.14
CA GLY A 16 -1.25 11.16 9.61
C GLY A 16 -1.41 12.65 9.26
N TRP A 17 -2.50 13.02 8.57
CA TRP A 17 -2.80 14.43 8.27
C TRP A 17 -3.04 15.27 9.52
N VAL A 18 -3.82 14.76 10.48
CA VAL A 18 -4.07 15.44 11.75
C VAL A 18 -2.76 15.66 12.51
N GLY A 19 -1.91 14.65 12.59
CA GLY A 19 -0.58 14.77 13.21
C GLY A 19 0.32 15.78 12.51
N ALA A 20 0.32 15.81 11.16
CA ALA A 20 1.08 16.79 10.39
C ALA A 20 0.60 18.24 10.64
N VAL A 21 -0.72 18.46 10.71
CA VAL A 21 -1.31 19.76 11.03
C VAL A 21 -0.98 20.18 12.46
N ALA A 22 -1.06 19.25 13.43
CA ALA A 22 -0.69 19.51 14.82
C ALA A 22 0.80 19.88 14.95
N ALA A 23 1.69 19.16 14.26
CA ALA A 23 3.12 19.47 14.22
C ALA A 23 3.39 20.84 13.59
N LEU A 24 2.63 21.22 12.55
CA LEU A 24 2.73 22.55 11.94
C LEU A 24 2.30 23.65 12.92
N GLY A 25 1.22 23.42 13.68
CA GLY A 25 0.84 24.31 14.77
C GLY A 25 1.94 24.45 15.82
N TRP A 26 2.60 23.35 16.16
CA TRP A 26 3.72 23.35 17.11
C TRP A 26 4.94 24.18 16.61
N VAL A 27 5.26 24.12 15.32
CA VAL A 27 6.32 24.97 14.71
C VAL A 27 6.07 26.45 15.00
N LEU A 28 4.81 26.89 14.99
CA LEU A 28 4.41 28.28 15.21
C LEU A 28 4.43 28.71 16.68
N LEU A 29 4.35 27.74 17.61
CA LEU A 29 4.23 27.98 19.05
C LEU A 29 5.57 27.89 19.80
N ILE A 30 6.60 27.30 19.19
CA ILE A 30 7.88 27.06 19.85
C ILE A 30 8.93 28.13 19.52
N ASP A 31 9.63 28.61 20.53
CA ASP A 31 10.59 29.72 20.41
C ASP A 31 12.04 29.26 20.24
N ASP A 32 12.37 28.03 20.63
CA ASP A 32 13.73 27.50 20.50
C ASP A 32 13.97 26.83 19.13
N LEU A 33 15.19 27.02 18.62
CA LEU A 33 15.59 26.46 17.33
C LEU A 33 15.56 24.92 17.31
N PRO A 34 16.08 24.18 18.31
CA PRO A 34 16.06 22.71 18.29
C PRO A 34 14.66 22.12 18.17
N GLY A 35 13.72 22.59 18.99
CA GLY A 35 12.35 22.07 18.97
C GLY A 35 11.59 22.49 17.72
N ARG A 36 11.89 23.66 17.13
CA ARG A 36 11.35 24.05 15.82
C ARG A 36 11.83 23.10 14.70
N VAL A 37 13.10 22.71 14.72
CA VAL A 37 13.65 21.73 13.75
C VAL A 37 12.98 20.37 13.92
N MET A 38 12.80 19.90 15.15
CA MET A 38 12.09 18.64 15.42
C MET A 38 10.65 18.67 14.91
N ALA A 39 9.94 19.78 15.14
CA ALA A 39 8.56 19.95 14.69
C ALA A 39 8.45 20.00 13.16
N LEU A 40 9.37 20.68 12.47
CA LEU A 40 9.46 20.66 11.01
C LEU A 40 9.74 19.26 10.46
N ALA A 41 10.62 18.49 11.11
CA ALA A 41 10.88 17.10 10.75
C ALA A 41 9.61 16.24 10.91
N ALA A 42 8.85 16.44 11.98
CA ALA A 42 7.58 15.77 12.20
C ALA A 42 6.52 16.14 11.13
N VAL A 43 6.42 17.42 10.76
CA VAL A 43 5.56 17.86 9.63
C VAL A 43 5.95 17.15 8.34
N GLY A 44 7.24 17.16 8.01
CA GLY A 44 7.76 16.51 6.80
C GLY A 44 7.48 15.02 6.79
N LEU A 45 7.77 14.31 7.88
CA LEU A 45 7.56 12.87 7.99
C LEU A 45 6.07 12.50 7.91
N LEU A 46 5.24 13.07 8.79
CA LEU A 46 3.83 12.74 8.87
C LEU A 46 3.08 13.16 7.61
N GLY A 47 3.37 14.36 7.10
CA GLY A 47 2.79 14.87 5.86
C GLY A 47 3.15 14.00 4.66
N THR A 48 4.42 13.59 4.53
CA THR A 48 4.84 12.70 3.44
C THR A 48 4.15 11.35 3.53
N LEU A 49 4.10 10.72 4.72
CA LEU A 49 3.42 9.43 4.90
C LEU A 49 1.92 9.52 4.60
N ALA A 50 1.24 10.57 5.07
CA ALA A 50 -0.16 10.80 4.79
C ALA A 50 -0.42 11.06 3.30
N LEU A 51 0.45 11.83 2.65
CA LEU A 51 0.39 12.08 1.21
C LEU A 51 0.56 10.78 0.41
N LEU A 52 1.55 9.94 0.75
CA LEU A 52 1.77 8.65 0.11
C LEU A 52 0.55 7.72 0.27
N GLY A 53 -0.07 7.70 1.46
CA GLY A 53 -1.28 6.92 1.73
C GLY A 53 -2.55 7.49 1.08
N THR A 54 -2.54 8.78 0.71
CA THR A 54 -3.62 9.45 -0.02
C THR A 54 -3.51 9.24 -1.52
N ALA A 55 -2.29 9.40 -2.07
CA ALA A 55 -2.03 9.44 -3.50
C ALA A 55 -2.19 8.07 -4.21
N VAL A 56 -2.08 6.97 -3.48
CA VAL A 56 -2.06 5.63 -4.07
C VAL A 56 -3.27 4.83 -3.62
N ARG A 57 -4.45 5.21 -4.13
CA ARG A 57 -5.72 4.52 -3.91
C ARG A 57 -6.42 4.22 -5.24
N PRO A 58 -6.84 2.96 -5.51
CA PRO A 58 -6.54 1.72 -4.78
C PRO A 58 -5.08 1.29 -4.97
N ARG A 59 -4.48 0.66 -3.96
CA ARG A 59 -3.10 0.15 -4.06
C ARG A 59 -3.04 -1.20 -4.77
N LEU A 60 -4.06 -2.02 -4.55
CA LEU A 60 -4.31 -3.25 -5.28
C LEU A 60 -5.80 -3.32 -5.60
N ALA A 61 -6.15 -3.57 -6.85
CA ALA A 61 -7.49 -3.90 -7.26
C ALA A 61 -7.44 -5.15 -8.13
N MET A 62 -8.44 -6.00 -8.02
CA MET A 62 -8.55 -7.23 -8.78
C MET A 62 -9.95 -7.36 -9.36
N ASP A 63 -10.02 -7.93 -10.56
CA ASP A 63 -11.25 -8.24 -11.27
C ASP A 63 -11.09 -9.60 -12.00
N ALA A 64 -12.10 -10.01 -12.74
CA ALA A 64 -12.06 -11.27 -13.49
C ALA A 64 -10.99 -11.29 -14.59
N ASP A 65 -10.54 -10.13 -15.06
CA ASP A 65 -9.63 -10.00 -16.19
C ASP A 65 -8.16 -9.96 -15.72
N GLY A 66 -7.90 -9.35 -14.57
CA GLY A 66 -6.55 -9.27 -14.00
C GLY A 66 -6.39 -8.47 -12.72
N LEU A 67 -5.17 -7.99 -12.52
CA LEU A 67 -4.71 -7.22 -11.38
C LEU A 67 -4.33 -5.80 -11.78
N ARG A 68 -4.74 -4.84 -10.96
CA ARG A 68 -4.36 -3.43 -11.03
C ARG A 68 -3.61 -3.05 -9.76
N VAL A 69 -2.36 -2.60 -9.89
CA VAL A 69 -1.57 -2.10 -8.76
C VAL A 69 -1.34 -0.60 -8.92
N GLY A 70 -1.80 0.16 -7.93
CA GLY A 70 -1.57 1.60 -7.84
C GLY A 70 -0.11 1.90 -7.50
N ARG A 71 0.46 2.91 -8.17
CA ARG A 71 1.78 3.48 -7.94
C ARG A 71 1.65 4.99 -7.73
N LEU A 72 2.72 5.62 -7.26
CA LEU A 72 2.76 7.08 -7.04
C LEU A 72 2.44 7.91 -8.28
N ARG A 73 2.72 7.38 -9.48
CA ARG A 73 2.50 8.08 -10.76
C ARG A 73 1.61 7.29 -11.73
N GLY A 74 0.66 6.51 -11.24
CA GLY A 74 -0.33 5.85 -12.09
C GLY A 74 -0.68 4.45 -11.62
N THR A 75 -1.38 3.70 -12.46
CA THR A 75 -1.78 2.32 -12.16
C THR A 75 -1.15 1.39 -13.18
N ARG A 76 -0.68 0.22 -12.72
CA ARG A 76 -0.20 -0.83 -13.60
C ARG A 76 -1.19 -1.98 -13.63
N TYR A 77 -1.50 -2.45 -14.83
CA TYR A 77 -2.41 -3.56 -15.04
C TYR A 77 -1.65 -4.78 -15.56
N TRP A 78 -1.96 -5.95 -15.02
CA TRP A 78 -1.52 -7.24 -15.52
C TRP A 78 -2.74 -8.15 -15.69
N PRO A 79 -3.01 -8.68 -16.89
CA PRO A 79 -3.99 -9.75 -17.04
C PRO A 79 -3.53 -10.99 -16.25
N TRP A 80 -4.45 -11.85 -15.82
CA TRP A 80 -4.08 -13.05 -15.06
C TRP A 80 -3.06 -13.95 -15.76
N SER A 81 -3.04 -13.96 -17.10
CA SER A 81 -2.04 -14.72 -17.89
C SER A 81 -0.61 -14.20 -17.74
N ALA A 82 -0.43 -12.95 -17.33
CA ALA A 82 0.86 -12.33 -17.10
C ALA A 82 1.29 -12.39 -15.62
N VAL A 83 0.43 -12.91 -14.73
CA VAL A 83 0.72 -13.08 -13.30
C VAL A 83 1.20 -14.50 -13.08
N HIS A 84 2.47 -14.65 -12.74
CA HIS A 84 3.11 -15.96 -12.61
C HIS A 84 2.92 -16.54 -11.20
N ARG A 85 3.06 -15.68 -10.18
CA ARG A 85 3.00 -16.11 -8.78
C ARG A 85 2.35 -15.05 -7.91
N VAL A 86 1.58 -15.52 -6.94
CA VAL A 86 1.07 -14.73 -5.83
C VAL A 86 1.36 -15.52 -4.58
N GLU A 87 2.15 -14.96 -3.67
CA GLU A 87 2.50 -15.64 -2.43
C GLU A 87 2.52 -14.71 -1.22
N VAL A 88 2.40 -15.30 -0.03
CA VAL A 88 2.51 -14.56 1.23
C VAL A 88 3.82 -14.92 1.89
N VAL A 89 4.72 -13.95 1.97
CA VAL A 89 6.00 -14.10 2.67
C VAL A 89 5.87 -13.49 4.05
N THR A 90 6.12 -14.29 5.09
CA THR A 90 6.13 -13.80 6.46
C THR A 90 7.55 -13.49 6.92
N SER A 91 7.78 -12.26 7.39
CA SER A 91 9.03 -11.87 8.03
C SER A 91 8.83 -11.65 9.52
N GLY A 92 9.66 -12.28 10.36
CA GLY A 92 9.67 -12.05 11.80
C GLY A 92 10.62 -10.92 12.15
N ARG A 93 10.11 -9.75 12.56
CA ARG A 93 10.93 -8.65 13.10
C ARG A 93 10.30 -8.12 14.38
N PHE A 94 11.12 -7.86 15.39
CA PHE A 94 10.67 -7.37 16.71
C PHE A 94 9.62 -8.26 17.39
N GLY A 95 9.75 -9.59 17.28
CA GLY A 95 8.80 -10.54 17.87
C GLY A 95 7.40 -10.55 17.21
N ARG A 96 7.19 -9.74 16.15
CA ARG A 96 5.98 -9.73 15.35
C ARG A 96 6.23 -10.44 14.02
N ARG A 97 5.31 -11.34 13.63
CA ARG A 97 5.22 -11.84 12.26
C ARG A 97 4.48 -10.81 11.43
N MET A 98 5.15 -10.24 10.44
CA MET A 98 4.55 -9.36 9.44
C MET A 98 4.49 -10.11 8.12
N GLY A 99 3.27 -10.38 7.64
CA GLY A 99 3.05 -10.91 6.30
C GLY A 99 3.21 -9.82 5.24
N MET A 100 3.65 -10.23 4.05
CA MET A 100 3.72 -9.41 2.85
C MET A 100 3.19 -10.23 1.69
N LEU A 101 2.40 -9.60 0.82
CA LEU A 101 1.90 -10.21 -0.40
C LEU A 101 2.90 -9.91 -1.52
N GLU A 102 3.49 -10.95 -2.08
CA GLU A 102 4.39 -10.87 -3.22
C GLU A 102 3.65 -11.31 -4.49
N ILE A 103 3.75 -10.49 -5.53
CA ILE A 103 3.15 -10.73 -6.83
C ILE A 103 4.26 -10.67 -7.88
N ASP A 104 4.53 -11.80 -8.52
CA ASP A 104 5.41 -11.90 -9.68
C ASP A 104 4.57 -11.81 -10.95
N ALA A 105 4.85 -10.80 -11.77
CA ALA A 105 4.19 -10.58 -13.04
C ALA A 105 5.19 -10.20 -14.13
N VAL A 106 4.80 -10.41 -15.39
CA VAL A 106 5.61 -10.04 -16.55
C VAL A 106 4.92 -8.93 -17.31
N ASP A 107 5.67 -7.89 -17.63
CA ASP A 107 5.19 -6.79 -18.45
C ASP A 107 5.04 -7.20 -19.93
N PRO A 108 4.30 -6.43 -20.75
CA PRO A 108 4.17 -6.72 -22.18
C PRO A 108 5.50 -6.74 -22.96
N ASP A 109 6.54 -6.08 -22.43
CA ASP A 109 7.89 -6.06 -23.00
C ASP A 109 8.77 -7.24 -22.54
N GLY A 110 8.21 -8.18 -21.77
CA GLY A 110 8.91 -9.34 -21.22
C GLY A 110 9.66 -9.06 -19.91
N THR A 111 9.58 -7.84 -19.37
CA THR A 111 10.26 -7.50 -18.11
C THR A 111 9.57 -8.15 -16.92
N GLU A 112 10.29 -8.95 -16.13
CA GLU A 112 9.80 -9.47 -14.85
C GLU A 112 9.63 -8.37 -13.81
N ARG A 113 8.55 -8.46 -13.04
CA ARG A 113 8.16 -7.50 -12.01
C ARG A 113 7.73 -8.23 -10.75
N LEU A 114 8.48 -8.00 -9.68
CA LEU A 114 8.08 -8.33 -8.33
C LEU A 114 7.41 -7.10 -7.68
N VAL A 115 6.18 -7.28 -7.20
CA VAL A 115 5.46 -6.30 -6.39
C VAL A 115 5.27 -6.86 -5.00
N VAL A 116 5.77 -6.15 -3.99
CA VAL A 116 5.61 -6.52 -2.58
C VAL A 116 4.66 -5.53 -1.90
N LEU A 117 3.56 -6.03 -1.33
CA LEU A 117 2.53 -5.24 -0.66
C LEU A 117 2.40 -5.65 0.80
N THR A 118 2.46 -4.68 1.70
CA THR A 118 2.32 -4.93 3.14
C THR A 118 0.87 -4.75 3.60
N ALA A 119 0.58 -5.13 4.85
CA ALA A 119 -0.72 -4.85 5.48
C ALA A 119 -1.04 -3.34 5.53
N LEU A 120 -0.03 -2.46 5.59
CA LEU A 120 -0.24 -1.01 5.54
C LEU A 120 -0.69 -0.54 4.16
N ASP A 121 -0.15 -1.15 3.10
CA ASP A 121 -0.52 -0.85 1.72
C ASP A 121 -1.93 -1.35 1.38
N LEU A 122 -2.28 -2.55 1.86
CA LEU A 122 -3.55 -3.22 1.57
C LEU A 122 -4.68 -2.76 2.48
N GLY A 123 -4.36 -2.31 3.69
CA GLY A 123 -5.35 -2.04 4.74
C GLY A 123 -6.03 -3.29 5.29
N ALA A 124 -5.58 -4.48 4.92
CA ALA A 124 -6.09 -5.80 5.29
C ALA A 124 -4.94 -6.78 5.54
N ASP A 125 -5.22 -7.95 6.11
CA ASP A 125 -4.21 -9.01 6.28
C ASP A 125 -3.79 -9.58 4.90
N PRO A 126 -2.49 -9.56 4.54
CA PRO A 126 -2.00 -10.16 3.30
C PRO A 126 -2.42 -11.61 3.06
N VAL A 127 -2.61 -12.40 4.13
CA VAL A 127 -3.10 -13.79 4.03
C VAL A 127 -4.54 -13.83 3.51
N GLU A 128 -5.41 -12.97 4.04
CA GLU A 128 -6.81 -12.87 3.61
C GLU A 128 -6.90 -12.37 2.16
N VAL A 129 -6.07 -11.37 1.81
CA VAL A 129 -6.01 -10.83 0.44
C VAL A 129 -5.55 -11.90 -0.55
N ALA A 130 -4.53 -12.71 -0.20
CA ALA A 130 -4.07 -13.82 -1.04
C ALA A 130 -5.17 -14.86 -1.26
N ALA A 131 -5.90 -15.23 -0.21
CA ALA A 131 -7.01 -16.16 -0.33
C ALA A 131 -8.12 -15.61 -1.25
N GLU A 132 -8.37 -14.31 -1.23
CA GLU A 132 -9.36 -13.68 -2.12
C GLU A 132 -8.88 -13.62 -3.57
N LEU A 133 -7.57 -13.37 -3.79
CA LEU A 133 -6.95 -13.45 -5.11
C LEU A 133 -7.13 -14.84 -5.74
N ASP A 134 -6.87 -15.90 -4.97
CA ASP A 134 -7.03 -17.27 -5.44
C ASP A 134 -8.51 -17.56 -5.79
N ARG A 135 -9.46 -17.10 -4.99
CA ARG A 135 -10.91 -17.26 -5.28
C ARG A 135 -11.35 -16.55 -6.56
N VAL A 136 -10.83 -15.36 -6.83
CA VAL A 136 -11.13 -14.62 -8.07
C VAL A 136 -10.52 -15.35 -9.27
N ARG A 137 -9.28 -15.84 -9.14
CA ARG A 137 -8.60 -16.59 -10.21
C ARG A 137 -9.28 -17.92 -10.52
N ASP A 138 -9.72 -18.66 -9.52
CA ASP A 138 -10.39 -19.96 -9.70
C ASP A 138 -11.77 -19.84 -10.35
N ARG A 139 -12.48 -18.72 -10.12
CA ARG A 139 -13.75 -18.44 -10.82
C ARG A 139 -13.58 -18.23 -12.33
N ARG A 140 -12.39 -17.81 -12.77
CA ARG A 140 -12.07 -17.62 -14.20
C ARG A 140 -11.79 -18.95 -14.91
N SER A 141 -11.27 -19.97 -14.20
CA SER A 141 -10.87 -21.25 -14.80
C SER A 141 -12.03 -22.23 -15.00
N ARG A 142 -13.24 -21.89 -14.56
CA ARG A 142 -14.48 -22.64 -14.79
C ARG A 142 -15.25 -22.06 -15.97
#